data_AF-A0A1C4TZV2-F1
#
_entry.id   AF-A0A1C4TZV2-F1
#
_cell.length_a   1.000
_cell.length_b   1.000
_cell.length_c   1.000
_cell.angle_alpha   90.00
_cell.angle_beta   90.00
_cell.angle_gamma   90.00
#
_symmetry.space_group_name_H-M   'P 1'
#
loop_
_entity.id
_entity.type
_entity.pdbx_description
1 polymer ?
#
loop_
_entity_poly.entity_id
_entity_poly.type
_entity_poly.pdbx_seq_one_letter_code
_entity_poly.pdbx_strand_id
1 'polypeptide(L)'
;MSPVDRTGAWSRADVHNGAIMPTDARCLVETDESSPTVRLTGVLDRAGVEAVRDALLARLWQRPGLLLVDLSGVRITDPLARDALDEVCRAVADWPAAELLLDPDEPPPDTPPEPLDAELSPVVEAAREARVLVAGGCVTWGLPELTEPACIAVTEMVNNVVAHAVTPMTLRLAPRDGALHVAVRDHSAGRPAYGGPAPVDSVGGRGLLLIDTVARRWGSTALPDGKVVWCVLYAEDEVAFRN
;
A
#
# COMPACT_ATOMS: atom_id res chain seq x y z
N MET A 1 66.31 -31.96 -15.04
CA MET A 1 67.41 -31.34 -14.27
C MET A 1 66.93 -29.98 -13.77
N SER A 2 66.63 -29.90 -12.46
CA SER A 2 66.12 -28.73 -11.70
C SER A 2 67.18 -27.60 -11.57
N PRO A 3 66.90 -26.37 -11.07
CA PRO A 3 66.37 -26.03 -9.71
C PRO A 3 65.35 -24.84 -9.65
N VAL A 4 64.38 -24.78 -8.69
CA VAL A 4 64.32 -24.02 -7.39
C VAL A 4 64.36 -22.49 -7.59
N ASP A 5 63.55 -21.58 -7.01
CA ASP A 5 62.79 -21.47 -5.75
C ASP A 5 61.76 -20.32 -5.81
N ARG A 6 60.77 -20.35 -4.90
CA ARG A 6 60.07 -19.26 -4.16
C ARG A 6 59.53 -18.01 -4.93
N THR A 7 58.32 -17.49 -4.68
CA THR A 7 57.73 -17.04 -3.41
C THR A 7 56.33 -16.47 -3.72
N GLY A 8 55.39 -16.48 -2.77
CA GLY A 8 54.24 -15.56 -2.80
C GLY A 8 52.92 -16.12 -2.32
N ALA A 9 52.83 -16.43 -1.03
CA ALA A 9 51.57 -16.60 -0.33
C ALA A 9 50.78 -15.29 -0.29
N TRP A 10 49.55 -15.26 -0.81
CA TRP A 10 48.50 -14.37 -0.32
C TRP A 10 47.23 -15.20 -0.06
N SER A 11 47.16 -15.66 1.19
CA SER A 11 45.92 -15.98 1.89
C SER A 11 44.92 -14.85 1.68
N ARG A 12 43.73 -15.14 1.11
CA ARG A 12 42.59 -14.24 1.27
C ARG A 12 42.10 -14.41 2.69
N ALA A 13 42.65 -13.56 3.53
CA ALA A 13 42.31 -13.38 4.92
C ALA A 13 40.80 -13.28 5.10
N ASP A 14 40.30 -14.03 6.07
CA ASP A 14 39.19 -13.61 6.91
C ASP A 14 39.36 -12.14 7.29
N VAL A 15 38.36 -11.32 6.96
CA VAL A 15 38.11 -10.11 7.73
C VAL A 15 36.60 -9.99 7.97
N HIS A 16 36.23 -10.64 9.09
CA HIS A 16 35.28 -10.19 10.08
C HIS A 16 33.82 -9.99 9.64
N ASN A 17 33.05 -11.06 9.91
CA ASN A 17 31.79 -10.98 10.65
C ASN A 17 31.97 -10.11 11.91
N GLY A 18 31.92 -8.80 11.71
CA GLY A 18 31.74 -7.83 12.77
C GLY A 18 30.25 -7.66 12.99
N ALA A 19 29.61 -8.66 13.60
CA ALA A 19 28.37 -8.44 14.32
C ALA A 19 28.70 -7.56 15.54
N ILE A 20 28.87 -6.27 15.31
CA ILE A 20 28.64 -5.28 16.34
C ILE A 20 27.12 -5.16 16.37
N MET A 21 26.50 -6.01 17.18
CA MET A 21 25.10 -5.88 17.56
C MET A 21 24.92 -4.48 18.17
N PRO A 22 24.20 -3.55 17.54
CA PRO A 22 23.57 -2.49 18.31
C PRO A 22 22.47 -3.19 19.10
N THR A 23 22.43 -2.98 20.41
CA THR A 23 21.41 -3.51 21.34
C THR A 23 19.97 -3.01 21.02
N ASP A 24 19.77 -2.41 19.85
CA ASP A 24 18.58 -1.65 19.45
C ASP A 24 17.94 -2.12 18.13
N ALA A 25 18.51 -3.11 17.41
CA ALA A 25 17.85 -3.68 16.22
C ALA A 25 16.97 -4.88 16.63
N ARG A 26 15.69 -4.62 16.91
CA ARG A 26 14.78 -5.63 17.49
C ARG A 26 14.18 -6.57 16.45
N CYS A 27 13.71 -6.08 15.30
CA CYS A 27 13.25 -6.93 14.18
C CYS A 27 13.84 -6.40 12.87
N LEU A 28 14.41 -7.29 12.04
CA LEU A 28 14.92 -6.96 10.72
C LEU A 28 13.90 -7.37 9.65
N VAL A 29 13.74 -6.52 8.63
CA VAL A 29 12.90 -6.78 7.46
C VAL A 29 13.85 -7.10 6.30
N GLU A 30 13.95 -8.36 5.93
CA GLU A 30 14.74 -8.81 4.79
C GLU A 30 13.84 -8.86 3.55
N THR A 31 14.18 -8.06 2.55
CA THR A 31 13.43 -7.96 1.30
C THR A 31 14.32 -8.35 0.12
N ASP A 32 13.84 -9.28 -0.69
CA ASP A 32 14.37 -9.53 -2.03
C ASP A 32 13.43 -8.85 -3.04
N GLU A 33 13.95 -7.88 -3.80
CA GLU A 33 13.16 -7.13 -4.78
C GLU A 33 12.58 -7.98 -5.90
N SER A 34 13.08 -9.20 -6.12
CA SER A 34 12.56 -10.15 -7.11
C SER A 34 11.48 -11.08 -6.53
N SER A 35 11.41 -11.19 -5.20
CA SER A 35 10.52 -12.11 -4.50
C SER A 35 9.23 -11.41 -4.02
N PRO A 36 8.08 -12.11 -4.02
CA PRO A 36 6.89 -11.67 -3.30
C PRO A 36 7.03 -11.90 -1.79
N THR A 37 8.10 -12.54 -1.30
CA THR A 37 8.30 -12.83 0.12
C THR A 37 9.15 -11.77 0.80
N VAL A 38 8.67 -11.32 1.96
CA VAL A 38 9.42 -10.53 2.94
C VAL A 38 9.62 -11.38 4.17
N ARG A 39 10.87 -11.53 4.61
CA ARG A 39 11.19 -12.30 5.80
C ARG A 39 11.42 -11.35 6.97
N LEU A 40 10.76 -11.63 8.10
CA LEU A 40 11.01 -10.95 9.36
C LEU A 40 11.88 -11.82 10.25
N THR A 41 13.00 -11.28 10.73
CA THR A 41 13.92 -11.98 11.63
C THR A 41 14.14 -11.20 12.93
N GLY A 42 14.30 -11.92 14.04
CA GLY A 42 14.61 -11.32 15.35
C GLY A 42 13.45 -11.32 16.35
N VAL A 43 13.33 -10.25 17.14
CA VAL A 43 12.32 -10.06 18.18
C VAL A 43 11.41 -8.88 17.82
N LEU A 44 10.15 -9.16 17.51
CA LEU A 44 9.16 -8.11 17.28
C LEU A 44 8.49 -7.72 18.61
N ASP A 45 8.83 -6.53 19.09
CA ASP A 45 8.22 -5.90 20.26
C ASP A 45 7.57 -4.57 19.90
N ARG A 46 6.92 -3.93 20.88
CA ARG A 46 6.19 -2.67 20.68
C ARG A 46 6.99 -1.56 19.99
N ALA A 47 8.31 -1.51 20.17
CA ALA A 47 9.14 -0.46 19.55
C ALA A 47 9.41 -0.72 18.06
N GLY A 48 9.48 -1.99 17.64
CA GLY A 48 9.73 -2.37 16.24
C GLY A 48 8.49 -2.42 15.36
N VAL A 49 7.29 -2.44 15.96
CA VAL A 49 6.02 -2.64 15.25
C VAL A 49 5.74 -1.56 14.19
N GLU A 50 5.93 -0.28 14.52
CA GLU A 50 5.67 0.80 13.56
C GLU A 50 6.60 0.71 12.35
N ALA A 51 7.88 0.41 12.57
CA ALA A 51 8.86 0.26 11.49
C ALA A 51 8.53 -0.92 10.56
N VAL A 52 8.11 -2.07 11.13
CA VAL A 52 7.67 -3.23 10.33
C VAL A 52 6.40 -2.91 9.56
N ARG A 53 5.39 -2.33 10.22
CA ARG A 53 4.15 -1.87 9.58
C ARG A 53 4.45 -0.98 8.38
N ASP A 54 5.27 0.04 8.58
CA ASP A 54 5.60 1.03 7.56
C ASP A 54 6.35 0.41 6.38
N ALA A 55 7.28 -0.52 6.65
CA ALA A 55 7.99 -1.26 5.62
C ALA A 55 7.04 -2.14 4.77
N LEU A 56 6.10 -2.84 5.41
CA LEU A 56 5.11 -3.67 4.72
C LEU A 56 4.15 -2.83 3.87
N LEU A 57 3.62 -1.72 4.40
CA LEU A 57 2.74 -0.81 3.68
C LEU A 57 3.45 -0.16 2.48
N ALA A 58 4.68 0.32 2.68
CA ALA A 58 5.49 0.88 1.60
C ALA A 58 5.75 -0.17 0.50
N ARG A 59 6.05 -1.41 0.90
CA ARG A 59 6.30 -2.52 -0.02
C ARG A 59 5.08 -2.86 -0.87
N LEU A 60 3.91 -3.00 -0.24
CA LEU A 60 2.64 -3.29 -0.92
C LEU A 60 2.26 -2.21 -1.93
N TRP A 61 2.49 -0.93 -1.57
CA TRP A 61 2.24 0.13 -2.54
C TRP A 61 3.20 0.07 -3.72
N GLN A 62 4.51 -0.04 -3.46
CA GLN A 62 5.53 -0.03 -4.51
C GLN A 62 5.43 -1.23 -5.47
N ARG A 63 5.03 -2.39 -4.94
CA ARG A 63 4.80 -3.60 -5.74
C ARG A 63 3.41 -4.15 -5.41
N PRO A 64 2.37 -3.68 -6.11
CA PRO A 64 1.06 -4.30 -6.00
C PRO A 64 1.17 -5.77 -6.42
N GLY A 65 0.33 -6.58 -5.82
CA GLY A 65 0.28 -8.01 -5.96
C GLY A 65 0.28 -8.67 -4.60
N LEU A 66 0.68 -9.92 -4.62
CA LEU A 66 0.84 -10.72 -3.43
C LEU A 66 2.15 -10.39 -2.70
N LEU A 67 2.03 -10.13 -1.41
CA LEU A 67 3.13 -10.04 -0.46
C LEU A 67 2.98 -11.14 0.59
N LEU A 68 3.94 -12.04 0.63
CA LEU A 68 4.05 -13.09 1.63
C LEU A 68 4.98 -12.62 2.75
N VAL A 69 4.53 -12.68 3.99
CA VAL A 69 5.37 -12.36 5.15
C VAL A 69 5.71 -13.64 5.89
N ASP A 70 6.99 -14.00 5.83
CA ASP A 70 7.57 -15.15 6.54
C ASP A 70 7.99 -14.68 7.95
N LEU A 71 7.26 -15.12 8.98
CA LEU A 71 7.52 -14.86 10.39
C LEU A 71 8.24 -16.01 11.08
N SER A 72 8.65 -17.07 10.36
CA SER A 72 9.29 -18.26 10.95
C SER A 72 10.58 -17.93 11.72
N GLY A 73 11.26 -16.84 11.34
CA GLY A 73 12.45 -16.31 11.99
C GLY A 73 12.19 -15.27 13.08
N VAL A 74 10.93 -14.97 13.40
CA VAL A 74 10.53 -13.91 14.33
C VAL A 74 10.00 -14.48 15.65
N ARG A 75 10.42 -13.89 16.76
CA ARG A 75 9.81 -14.10 18.07
C ARG A 75 8.97 -12.87 18.43
N ILE A 76 7.65 -13.02 18.39
CA ILE A 76 6.74 -11.97 18.84
C ILE A 76 6.64 -12.05 20.37
N THR A 77 7.09 -11.00 21.06
CA THR A 77 7.15 -10.97 22.53
C THR A 77 6.02 -10.17 23.18
N ASP A 78 5.26 -9.41 22.38
CA ASP A 78 4.15 -8.57 22.81
C ASP A 78 2.90 -8.89 21.97
N PRO A 79 1.74 -9.22 22.57
CA PRO A 79 0.48 -9.41 21.84
C PRO A 79 0.11 -8.21 20.94
N LEU A 80 0.41 -6.99 21.38
CA LEU A 80 0.15 -5.78 20.60
C LEU A 80 0.92 -5.76 19.28
N ALA A 81 2.07 -6.45 19.22
CA ALA A 81 2.85 -6.55 17.99
C ALA A 81 2.20 -7.49 16.97
N ARG A 82 1.54 -8.55 17.43
CA ARG A 82 0.74 -9.41 16.56
C ARG A 82 -0.49 -8.67 16.04
N ASP A 83 -1.20 -7.99 16.94
CA ASP A 83 -2.40 -7.21 16.59
C ASP A 83 -2.11 -6.16 15.51
N ALA A 84 -0.93 -5.55 15.54
CA ALA A 84 -0.51 -4.57 14.54
C ALA A 84 -0.24 -5.19 13.16
N LEU A 85 0.32 -6.41 13.08
CA LEU A 85 0.45 -7.11 11.80
C LEU A 85 -0.93 -7.45 11.22
N ASP A 86 -1.84 -7.91 12.07
CA ASP A 86 -3.23 -8.19 11.66
C ASP A 86 -3.99 -6.89 11.30
N GLU A 87 -3.62 -5.75 11.87
CA GLU A 87 -4.08 -4.43 11.45
C GLU A 87 -3.58 -4.06 10.06
N VAL A 88 -2.32 -4.34 9.71
CA VAL A 88 -1.82 -4.13 8.35
C VAL A 88 -2.60 -4.95 7.34
N CYS A 89 -2.83 -6.24 7.60
CA CYS A 89 -3.66 -7.10 6.75
C CYS A 89 -5.05 -6.49 6.52
N ARG A 90 -5.71 -6.01 7.58
CA ARG A 90 -7.02 -5.35 7.47
C ARG A 90 -6.96 -4.02 6.72
N ALA A 91 -5.93 -3.21 6.94
CA ALA A 91 -5.78 -1.89 6.33
C ALA A 91 -5.56 -1.95 4.81
N VAL A 92 -5.01 -3.05 4.30
CA VAL A 92 -4.69 -3.24 2.87
C VAL A 92 -5.63 -4.20 2.16
N ALA A 93 -6.53 -4.89 2.88
CA ALA A 93 -7.48 -5.85 2.28
C ALA A 93 -8.35 -5.25 1.16
N ASP A 94 -8.54 -3.94 1.21
CA ASP A 94 -9.33 -3.17 0.24
C ASP A 94 -8.49 -2.30 -0.69
N TRP A 95 -7.16 -2.36 -0.57
CA TRP A 95 -6.30 -1.70 -1.54
C TRP A 95 -6.41 -2.39 -2.90
N PRO A 96 -6.38 -1.62 -4.00
CA PRO A 96 -6.40 -2.18 -5.34
C PRO A 96 -5.14 -3.01 -5.59
N ALA A 97 -5.35 -4.26 -6.02
CA ALA A 97 -4.32 -5.24 -6.32
C ALA A 97 -3.30 -5.43 -5.18
N ALA A 98 -3.73 -5.41 -3.91
CA ALA A 98 -2.87 -5.72 -2.78
C ALA A 98 -3.38 -6.95 -2.05
N GLU A 99 -2.52 -7.94 -1.84
CA GLU A 99 -2.83 -9.11 -1.03
C GLU A 99 -1.67 -9.37 -0.07
N LEU A 100 -1.95 -9.44 1.23
CA LEU A 100 -0.96 -9.66 2.27
C LEU A 100 -1.29 -10.92 3.06
N LEU A 101 -0.41 -11.91 3.00
CA LEU A 101 -0.55 -13.16 3.76
C LEU A 101 0.59 -13.28 4.78
N LEU A 102 0.24 -13.57 6.03
CA LEU A 102 1.18 -13.80 7.12
C LEU A 102 1.30 -15.31 7.34
N ASP A 103 2.52 -15.87 7.23
CA ASP A 103 2.80 -17.31 7.37
C ASP A 103 1.81 -18.21 6.62
N PRO A 104 1.66 -18.06 5.29
CA PRO A 104 0.75 -18.93 4.56
C PRO A 104 1.22 -20.39 4.60
N ASP A 105 0.39 -21.28 5.15
CA ASP A 105 0.62 -22.73 5.10
C ASP A 105 0.36 -23.30 3.69
N GLU A 106 -0.48 -22.65 2.91
CA GLU A 106 -0.88 -23.03 1.55
C GLU A 106 -0.38 -21.99 0.54
N PRO A 107 0.02 -22.39 -0.69
CA PRO A 107 0.29 -21.44 -1.74
C PRO A 107 -0.88 -20.46 -1.94
N PRO A 108 -0.58 -19.19 -2.23
CA PRO A 108 -1.57 -18.14 -2.41
C PRO A 108 -2.57 -18.49 -3.53
N PRO A 109 -3.80 -17.95 -3.48
CA PRO A 109 -4.75 -18.05 -4.59
C PRO A 109 -4.25 -17.29 -5.82
N ASP A 110 -5.03 -17.34 -6.92
CA ASP A 110 -4.70 -16.75 -8.21
C ASP A 110 -4.14 -15.33 -8.11
N THR A 111 -3.13 -15.02 -8.94
CA THR A 111 -2.51 -13.70 -9.00
C THR A 111 -3.59 -12.62 -9.19
N PRO A 112 -3.61 -11.57 -8.35
CA PRO A 112 -4.57 -10.48 -8.51
C PRO A 112 -4.42 -9.85 -9.89
N PRO A 113 -5.51 -9.30 -10.46
CA PRO A 113 -5.45 -8.67 -11.77
C PRO A 113 -4.45 -7.51 -11.76
N GLU A 114 -3.76 -7.34 -12.88
CA GLU A 114 -2.78 -6.27 -13.05
C GLU A 114 -3.48 -4.91 -12.83
N PRO A 115 -3.00 -4.10 -11.88
CA PRO A 115 -3.60 -2.81 -11.63
C PRO A 115 -3.30 -1.84 -12.78
N LEU A 116 -4.21 -0.89 -12.97
CA LEU A 116 -3.91 0.30 -13.74
C LEU A 116 -3.33 1.36 -12.80
N ASP A 117 -2.06 1.70 -13.02
CA ASP A 117 -1.33 2.75 -12.29
C ASP A 117 -1.10 3.97 -13.19
N ALA A 118 -1.26 5.17 -12.60
CA ALA A 118 -0.95 6.43 -13.26
C ALA A 118 -0.40 7.47 -12.28
N GLU A 119 0.69 8.12 -12.69
CA GLU A 119 1.22 9.30 -12.00
C GLU A 119 0.51 10.56 -12.49
N LEU A 120 -0.02 11.34 -11.56
CA LEU A 120 -0.73 12.58 -11.83
C LEU A 120 -0.05 13.75 -11.13
N SER A 121 0.08 14.86 -11.84
CA SER A 121 0.59 16.11 -11.26
C SER A 121 -0.51 16.80 -10.44
N PRO A 122 -0.19 17.57 -9.37
CA PRO A 122 -1.17 18.27 -8.55
C PRO A 122 -1.72 19.53 -9.23
N VAL A 123 -2.43 19.34 -10.34
CA VAL A 123 -3.05 20.40 -11.14
C VAL A 123 -4.54 20.15 -11.28
N VAL A 124 -5.31 21.19 -11.61
CA VAL A 124 -6.79 21.12 -11.69
C VAL A 124 -7.25 20.10 -12.74
N GLU A 125 -6.44 19.87 -13.78
CA GLU A 125 -6.69 18.92 -14.85
C GLU A 125 -6.57 17.45 -14.41
N ALA A 126 -5.88 17.17 -13.29
CA ALA A 126 -5.63 15.81 -12.82
C ALA A 126 -6.92 15.02 -12.56
N ALA A 127 -7.97 15.68 -12.04
CA ALA A 127 -9.26 15.05 -11.83
C ALA A 127 -9.91 14.59 -13.15
N ARG A 128 -9.73 15.37 -14.23
CA ARG A 128 -10.23 14.98 -15.56
C ARG A 128 -9.45 13.79 -16.10
N GLU A 129 -8.14 13.78 -15.95
CA GLU A 129 -7.28 12.66 -16.37
C GLU A 129 -7.62 11.37 -15.61
N ALA A 130 -7.79 11.47 -14.28
CA ALA A 130 -8.22 10.36 -13.44
C ALA A 130 -9.56 9.77 -13.90
N ARG A 131 -10.56 10.61 -14.21
CA ARG A 131 -11.86 10.14 -14.74
C ARG A 131 -11.73 9.40 -16.08
N VAL A 132 -10.83 9.84 -16.96
CA VAL A 132 -10.58 9.15 -18.25
C VAL A 132 -10.00 7.76 -18.00
N LEU A 133 -9.04 7.64 -17.07
CA LEU A 133 -8.44 6.35 -16.69
C LEU A 133 -9.47 5.41 -16.06
N VAL A 134 -10.30 5.94 -15.14
CA VAL A 134 -11.40 5.19 -14.53
C VAL A 134 -12.39 4.68 -15.57
N ALA A 135 -12.85 5.53 -16.49
CA ALA A 135 -13.79 5.13 -17.53
C ALA A 135 -13.19 4.08 -18.46
N GLY A 136 -11.92 4.24 -18.86
CA GLY A 136 -11.20 3.25 -19.68
C GLY A 136 -11.03 1.91 -18.96
N GLY A 137 -10.67 1.94 -17.67
CA GLY A 137 -10.55 0.76 -16.82
C GLY A 137 -11.88 0.02 -16.66
N CYS A 138 -12.96 0.74 -16.32
CA CYS A 138 -14.30 0.15 -16.18
C CYS A 138 -14.77 -0.54 -17.46
N VAL A 139 -14.55 0.08 -18.63
CA VAL A 139 -14.87 -0.55 -19.92
C VAL A 139 -14.03 -1.80 -20.16
N THR A 140 -12.72 -1.72 -19.90
CA THR A 140 -11.78 -2.84 -20.12
C THR A 140 -12.08 -4.02 -19.23
N TRP A 141 -12.50 -3.77 -17.99
CA TRP A 141 -12.82 -4.80 -16.99
C TRP A 141 -14.28 -5.25 -17.01
N GLY A 142 -15.12 -4.69 -17.89
CA GLY A 142 -16.52 -5.07 -18.01
C GLY A 142 -17.39 -4.63 -16.82
N LEU A 143 -17.08 -3.49 -16.22
CA LEU A 143 -17.79 -2.88 -15.08
C LEU A 143 -18.38 -1.49 -15.43
N PRO A 144 -19.13 -1.32 -16.54
CA PRO A 144 -19.57 0.00 -17.01
C PRO A 144 -20.43 0.76 -16.00
N GLU A 145 -21.26 0.07 -15.21
CA GLU A 145 -22.09 0.63 -14.14
C GLU A 145 -21.28 1.32 -13.04
N LEU A 146 -20.03 0.90 -12.82
CA LEU A 146 -19.16 1.53 -11.82
C LEU A 146 -18.53 2.83 -12.31
N THR A 147 -18.65 3.17 -13.60
CA THR A 147 -17.97 4.34 -14.18
C THR A 147 -18.37 5.65 -13.51
N GLU A 148 -19.68 5.87 -13.32
CA GLU A 148 -20.21 7.09 -12.71
C GLU A 148 -19.80 7.23 -11.23
N PRO A 149 -20.08 6.26 -10.34
CA PRO A 149 -19.67 6.35 -8.94
C PRO A 149 -18.15 6.42 -8.76
N ALA A 150 -17.37 5.72 -9.60
CA ALA A 150 -15.91 5.80 -9.57
C ALA A 150 -15.38 7.17 -10.01
N CYS A 151 -16.02 7.80 -11.00
CA CYS A 151 -15.66 9.15 -11.43
C CYS A 151 -15.92 10.20 -10.32
N ILE A 152 -16.99 10.03 -9.54
CA ILE A 152 -17.27 10.87 -8.37
C ILE A 152 -16.17 10.68 -7.33
N ALA A 153 -15.92 9.43 -6.89
CA ALA A 153 -14.93 9.14 -5.86
C ALA A 153 -13.53 9.65 -6.24
N VAL A 154 -13.05 9.34 -7.45
CA VAL A 154 -11.70 9.73 -7.87
C VAL A 154 -11.55 11.25 -8.01
N THR A 155 -12.61 11.96 -8.38
CA THR A 155 -12.58 13.43 -8.48
C THR A 155 -12.35 14.04 -7.10
N GLU A 156 -13.05 13.57 -6.07
CA GLU A 156 -12.90 14.09 -4.71
C GLU A 156 -11.56 13.68 -4.09
N MET A 157 -11.10 12.45 -4.33
CA MET A 157 -9.78 11.99 -3.87
C MET A 157 -8.66 12.83 -4.47
N VAL A 158 -8.68 13.08 -5.79
CA VAL A 158 -7.67 13.89 -6.49
C VAL A 158 -7.76 15.36 -6.10
N ASN A 159 -8.97 15.92 -5.99
CA ASN A 159 -9.16 17.31 -5.55
C ASN A 159 -8.62 17.53 -4.15
N ASN A 160 -8.77 16.56 -3.24
CA ASN A 160 -8.17 16.62 -1.91
C ASN A 160 -6.65 16.70 -1.97
N VAL A 161 -6.01 15.95 -2.87
CA VAL A 161 -4.56 16.04 -3.06
C VAL A 161 -4.18 17.42 -3.62
N VAL A 162 -4.83 17.88 -4.68
CA VAL A 162 -4.54 19.18 -5.32
C VAL A 162 -4.73 20.34 -4.34
N ALA A 163 -5.77 20.30 -3.52
CA ALA A 163 -6.11 21.39 -2.59
C ALA A 163 -5.29 21.38 -1.29
N HIS A 164 -4.87 20.20 -0.81
CA HIS A 164 -4.31 20.06 0.53
C HIS A 164 -2.90 19.48 0.58
N ALA A 165 -2.59 18.46 -0.23
CA ALA A 165 -1.29 17.81 -0.21
C ALA A 165 -0.28 18.52 -1.13
N VAL A 166 -0.73 18.95 -2.31
CA VAL A 166 0.06 19.68 -3.32
C VAL A 166 1.34 18.92 -3.71
N THR A 167 1.22 17.60 -3.88
CA THR A 167 2.31 16.71 -4.32
C THR A 167 1.91 15.95 -5.59
N PRO A 168 2.87 15.41 -6.37
CA PRO A 168 2.58 14.31 -7.27
C PRO A 168 1.78 13.22 -6.56
N MET A 169 0.96 12.50 -7.31
CA MET A 169 0.10 11.46 -6.76
C MET A 169 0.01 10.27 -7.69
N THR A 170 -0.12 9.10 -7.12
CA THR A 170 -0.32 7.86 -7.86
C THR A 170 -1.79 7.46 -7.73
N LEU A 171 -2.50 7.36 -8.85
CA LEU A 171 -3.80 6.71 -8.96
C LEU A 171 -3.59 5.23 -9.25
N ARG A 172 -4.23 4.36 -8.47
CA ARG A 172 -4.25 2.91 -8.69
C ARG A 172 -5.69 2.41 -8.77
N LEU A 173 -5.97 1.58 -9.76
CA LEU A 173 -7.27 0.95 -9.99
C LEU A 173 -7.10 -0.56 -10.17
N ALA A 174 -7.96 -1.37 -9.56
CA ALA A 174 -8.00 -2.80 -9.81
C ALA A 174 -9.42 -3.37 -9.66
N PRO A 175 -9.88 -4.24 -10.56
CA PRO A 175 -11.12 -4.97 -10.37
C PRO A 175 -10.89 -6.13 -9.38
N ARG A 176 -11.88 -6.45 -8.55
CA ARG A 176 -11.84 -7.65 -7.70
C ARG A 176 -13.26 -8.08 -7.34
N ASP A 177 -13.60 -9.34 -7.59
CA ASP A 177 -14.89 -9.93 -7.22
C ASP A 177 -16.12 -9.10 -7.66
N GLY A 178 -16.08 -8.51 -8.86
CA GLY A 178 -17.14 -7.64 -9.38
C GLY A 178 -17.19 -6.22 -8.79
N ALA A 179 -16.24 -5.87 -7.95
CA ALA A 179 -16.03 -4.53 -7.42
C ALA A 179 -14.88 -3.81 -8.13
N LEU A 180 -14.89 -2.48 -8.06
CA LEU A 180 -13.75 -1.65 -8.41
C LEU A 180 -13.09 -1.11 -7.13
N HIS A 181 -11.81 -1.44 -6.96
CA HIS A 181 -10.97 -0.86 -5.93
C HIS A 181 -10.22 0.34 -6.51
N VAL A 182 -10.27 1.46 -5.80
CA VAL A 182 -9.65 2.72 -6.21
C VAL A 182 -8.79 3.23 -5.08
N ALA A 183 -7.55 3.64 -5.38
CA ALA A 183 -6.67 4.27 -4.42
C ALA A 183 -5.92 5.46 -5.03
N VAL A 184 -5.75 6.51 -4.24
CA VAL A 184 -4.91 7.67 -4.56
C VAL A 184 -3.90 7.84 -3.44
N ARG A 185 -2.61 7.78 -3.79
CA ARG A 185 -1.51 8.07 -2.87
C ARG A 185 -0.98 9.48 -3.11
N ASP A 186 -0.84 10.26 -2.05
CA ASP A 186 -0.04 11.49 -2.05
C ASP A 186 1.33 11.27 -1.37
N HIS A 187 2.20 12.28 -1.45
CA HIS A 187 3.52 12.29 -0.82
C HIS A 187 3.68 13.43 0.20
N SER A 188 2.57 13.82 0.85
CA SER A 188 2.60 14.91 1.82
C SER A 188 3.09 14.41 3.19
N ALA A 189 4.08 15.09 3.76
CA ALA A 189 4.57 14.79 5.13
C ALA A 189 3.54 15.17 6.24
N GLY A 190 2.40 15.75 5.86
CA GLY A 190 1.33 16.11 6.79
C GLY A 190 0.53 14.87 7.18
N ARG A 191 0.44 14.57 8.48
CA ARG A 191 -0.55 13.60 8.97
C ARG A 191 -1.94 14.02 8.47
N PRO A 192 -2.80 13.11 7.98
CA PRO A 192 -4.18 13.44 7.69
C PRO A 192 -4.83 14.01 8.95
N ALA A 193 -4.98 15.33 9.01
CA ALA A 193 -5.73 15.97 10.06
C ALA A 193 -7.21 15.73 9.76
N TYR A 194 -7.81 14.76 10.44
CA TYR A 194 -9.26 14.68 10.52
C TYR A 194 -9.73 15.92 11.28
N GLY A 195 -10.17 16.95 10.56
CA GLY A 195 -10.66 18.21 11.13
C GLY A 195 -12.02 18.11 11.83
N GLY A 196 -12.49 16.90 12.15
CA GLY A 196 -13.89 16.63 12.48
C GLY A 196 -14.78 16.61 11.23
N PRO A 197 -16.10 16.39 11.39
CA PRO A 197 -17.06 16.71 10.33
C PRO A 197 -16.93 18.20 10.02
N ALA A 198 -16.34 18.51 8.88
CA ALA A 198 -16.36 19.86 8.37
C ALA A 198 -17.84 20.25 8.13
N PRO A 199 -18.27 21.44 8.58
CA PRO A 199 -19.66 21.85 8.42
C PRO A 199 -20.03 21.79 6.93
N VAL A 200 -21.30 21.50 6.65
CA VAL A 200 -21.82 21.19 5.30
C VAL A 200 -21.55 22.33 4.29
N ASP A 201 -21.14 23.51 4.75
CA ASP A 201 -20.77 24.69 3.99
C ASP A 201 -19.25 24.85 3.73
N SER A 202 -18.41 23.96 4.26
CA SER A 202 -16.97 23.97 4.07
C SER A 202 -16.57 23.31 2.74
N VAL A 203 -15.78 24.03 1.93
CA VAL A 203 -15.33 23.61 0.60
C VAL A 203 -14.58 22.27 0.60
N GLY A 204 -13.94 21.87 1.71
CA GLY A 204 -13.24 20.58 1.86
C GLY A 204 -14.01 19.47 2.60
N GLY A 205 -15.18 19.76 3.16
CA GLY A 205 -15.94 18.81 3.99
C GLY A 205 -16.85 17.87 3.21
N ARG A 206 -17.26 18.29 2.01
CA ARG A 206 -18.20 17.55 1.17
C ARG A 206 -17.56 16.41 0.40
N GLY A 207 -16.26 16.47 0.12
CA GLY A 207 -15.59 15.47 -0.71
C GLY A 207 -15.59 14.08 -0.07
N LEU A 208 -15.35 14.00 1.25
CA LEU A 208 -15.46 12.73 1.97
C LEU A 208 -16.90 12.23 2.05
N LEU A 209 -17.88 13.15 2.17
CA LEU A 209 -19.29 12.78 2.13
C LEU A 209 -19.69 12.20 0.76
N LEU A 210 -19.17 12.76 -0.33
CA LEU A 210 -19.43 12.24 -1.67
C LEU A 210 -18.83 10.85 -1.88
N ILE A 211 -17.61 10.60 -1.39
CA ILE A 211 -17.02 9.26 -1.38
C ILE A 211 -17.89 8.31 -0.55
N ASP A 212 -18.33 8.74 0.63
CA ASP A 212 -19.22 7.97 1.52
C ASP A 212 -20.56 7.62 0.85
N THR A 213 -21.09 8.48 -0.02
CA THR A 213 -22.34 8.21 -0.74
C THR A 213 -22.21 7.21 -1.88
N VAL A 214 -21.03 7.02 -2.46
CA VAL A 214 -20.86 6.14 -3.64
C VAL A 214 -20.12 4.85 -3.31
N ALA A 215 -19.34 4.82 -2.22
CA ALA A 215 -18.51 3.70 -1.85
C ALA A 215 -19.12 2.86 -0.73
N ARG A 216 -19.07 1.53 -0.89
CA ARG A 216 -19.43 0.60 0.18
C ARG A 216 -18.50 0.72 1.38
N ARG A 217 -17.21 0.91 1.09
CA ARG A 217 -16.13 1.08 2.08
C ARG A 217 -15.12 2.05 1.53
N TRP A 218 -14.55 2.85 2.42
CA TRP A 218 -13.44 3.72 2.11
C TRP A 218 -12.59 3.95 3.35
N GLY A 219 -11.35 4.38 3.15
CA GLY A 219 -10.43 4.62 4.24
C GLY A 219 -9.23 5.46 3.84
N SER A 220 -8.40 5.75 4.83
CA SER A 220 -7.13 6.45 4.66
C SER A 220 -6.06 5.74 5.47
N THR A 221 -5.00 5.29 4.80
CA THR A 221 -3.88 4.58 5.42
C THR A 221 -2.64 5.44 5.30
N ALA A 222 -2.05 5.84 6.43
CA ALA A 222 -0.82 6.61 6.46
C ALA A 222 0.40 5.75 6.10
N LEU A 223 1.28 6.30 5.28
CA LEU A 223 2.60 5.78 4.92
C LEU A 223 3.68 6.75 5.46
N PRO A 224 4.96 6.35 5.54
CA PRO A 224 6.03 7.21 6.06
C PRO A 224 6.18 8.56 5.36
N ASP A 225 5.89 8.61 4.05
CA ASP A 225 6.08 9.77 3.19
C ASP A 225 4.77 10.32 2.62
N GLY A 226 3.61 9.90 3.14
CA GLY A 226 2.32 10.31 2.58
C GLY A 226 1.15 9.51 3.13
N LYS A 227 0.07 9.45 2.36
CA LYS A 227 -1.07 8.58 2.68
C LYS A 227 -1.69 8.02 1.42
N VAL A 228 -2.36 6.89 1.59
CA VAL A 228 -3.23 6.27 0.59
C VAL A 228 -4.67 6.49 1.04
N VAL A 229 -5.45 7.24 0.26
CA VAL A 229 -6.92 7.25 0.38
C VAL A 229 -7.44 6.18 -0.57
N TRP A 230 -8.40 5.38 -0.14
CA TRP A 230 -8.93 4.27 -0.95
C TRP A 230 -10.43 4.11 -0.77
N CYS A 231 -11.09 3.51 -1.75
CA CYS A 231 -12.49 3.11 -1.68
C CYS A 231 -12.79 1.86 -2.52
N VAL A 232 -13.91 1.21 -2.20
CA VAL A 232 -14.43 0.02 -2.91
C VAL A 232 -15.85 0.30 -3.36
N LEU A 233 -16.11 0.04 -4.64
CA LEU A 233 -17.37 0.34 -5.32
C LEU A 233 -17.99 -0.95 -5.85
N TYR A 234 -19.27 -1.19 -5.54
CA TYR A 234 -20.04 -2.33 -6.07
C TYR A 234 -21.19 -1.85 -6.95
N ALA A 235 -21.49 -2.62 -8.00
CA ALA A 235 -22.59 -2.33 -8.92
C ALA A 235 -23.94 -2.18 -8.19
N GLU A 236 -24.11 -2.96 -7.13
CA GLU A 236 -25.33 -3.00 -6.31
C GLU A 236 -25.57 -1.70 -5.52
N ASP A 237 -24.52 -0.92 -5.27
CA ASP A 237 -24.61 0.33 -4.50
C ASP A 237 -25.36 1.41 -5.31
N GLU A 238 -25.22 1.44 -6.63
CA GLU A 238 -25.94 2.39 -7.50
C GLU A 238 -27.47 2.20 -7.43
N VAL A 239 -27.92 0.96 -7.25
CA VAL A 239 -29.35 0.59 -7.24
C VAL A 239 -30.02 0.96 -5.92
N ALA A 240 -29.27 0.92 -4.80
CA ALA A 240 -29.79 1.26 -3.48
C ALA A 240 -30.10 2.77 -3.31
N PHE A 241 -29.41 3.65 -4.06
CA PHE A 241 -29.63 5.09 -4.02
C PHE A 241 -30.68 5.60 -5.00
N ARG A 242 -31.19 4.74 -5.91
CA ARG A 242 -32.25 5.09 -6.87
C ARG A 242 -33.67 4.73 -6.41
N ASN A 243 -33.83 4.05 -5.26
CA ASN A 243 -35.13 3.68 -4.69
C ASN A 243 -35.47 4.44 -3.41
#